data_AF-A9BES5-F1
#
_entry.id   AF-A9BES5-F1
#
_cell.length_a   1.000
_cell.length_b   1.000
_cell.length_c   1.000
_cell.angle_alpha   90.00
_cell.angle_beta   90.00
_cell.angle_gamma   90.00
#
_symmetry.space_group_name_H-M   'P 1'
#
loop_
_entity.id
_entity.type
_entity.pdbx_description
1 polymer ?
#
loop_
_entity_poly.entity_id
_entity_poly.type
_entity_poly.pdbx_seq_one_letter_code
_entity_poly.pdbx_strand_id
1 'polypeptide(L)'
;MLIFSFTFGSIYDIIKEDNQIVGKFFHTLTDIENTELDPNYIVGYFLDLNEIDPELCYLALGSVRNFSLIQDFSRELGYYLKNLGIDFVVFGNLMILEKDADDPLKYIGNSPYLISEILYRMIRGLETSGVTPVIIVTSKDDRNATQSLLQKSGSFYTYSGQIKNVDLFFDGNNLYLQKNNLFSLPWNYGKDTLEETIQEIFNNSIVLTGWRDEGENLLYRKINTTDLKSVTYFSKSVEESARKVFSGELLPTGNKNW
;
A
#
# COMPACT_ATOMS: atom_id res chain seq x y z
N MET A 1 24.02 27.97 -15.56
CA MET A 1 23.74 26.74 -14.79
C MET A 1 22.40 26.22 -15.28
N LEU A 2 22.42 25.23 -16.18
CA LEU A 2 21.19 24.61 -16.70
C LEU A 2 20.66 23.69 -15.61
N ILE A 3 19.58 24.10 -14.95
CA ILE A 3 18.78 23.22 -14.10
C ILE A 3 17.96 22.38 -15.08
N PHE A 4 18.42 21.16 -15.33
CA PHE A 4 17.57 20.13 -15.93
C PHE A 4 16.52 19.76 -14.87
N SER A 5 15.37 20.44 -14.88
CA SER A 5 14.16 19.86 -14.31
C SER A 5 13.76 18.70 -15.22
N PHE A 6 14.22 17.50 -14.89
CA PHE A 6 13.56 16.29 -15.36
C PHE A 6 12.21 16.24 -14.65
N THR A 7 11.20 16.90 -15.20
CA THR A 7 9.81 16.55 -14.93
C THR A 7 9.60 15.20 -15.62
N PHE A 8 9.90 14.11 -14.91
CA PHE A 8 9.28 12.84 -15.28
C PHE A 8 7.78 13.10 -15.28
N GLY A 9 7.10 12.74 -16.37
CA GLY A 9 5.65 12.85 -16.41
C GLY A 9 5.06 12.14 -15.20
N SER A 10 3.98 12.66 -14.65
CA SER A 10 3.24 12.05 -13.55
C SER A 10 1.85 11.58 -13.99
N ILE A 11 1.53 11.83 -15.26
CA ILE A 11 0.31 11.44 -15.95
C ILE A 11 0.71 10.71 -17.23
N TYR A 12 0.13 9.53 -17.44
CA TYR A 12 0.47 8.63 -18.55
C TYR A 12 -0.80 8.17 -19.26
N ASP A 13 -0.72 7.88 -20.55
CA ASP A 13 -1.85 7.32 -21.29
C ASP A 13 -2.02 5.83 -20.98
N ILE A 14 -3.28 5.40 -20.88
CA ILE A 14 -3.65 3.99 -20.86
C ILE A 14 -4.02 3.57 -22.28
N ILE A 15 -3.28 2.61 -22.83
CA ILE A 15 -3.34 2.21 -24.23
C ILE A 15 -3.78 0.74 -24.35
N LYS A 16 -4.72 0.46 -25.25
CA LYS A 16 -5.12 -0.91 -25.64
C LYS A 16 -4.32 -1.43 -26.84
N GLU A 17 -4.46 -2.72 -27.16
CA GLU A 17 -3.74 -3.40 -28.26
C GLU A 17 -3.90 -2.72 -29.64
N ASP A 18 -5.01 -2.02 -29.88
CA ASP A 18 -5.30 -1.26 -31.10
C ASP A 18 -4.72 0.17 -31.09
N ASN A 19 -3.86 0.47 -30.11
CA ASN A 19 -3.26 1.78 -29.88
C ASN A 19 -4.28 2.88 -29.52
N GLN A 20 -5.49 2.48 -29.10
CA GLN A 20 -6.51 3.40 -28.61
C GLN A 20 -6.17 3.85 -27.18
N ILE A 21 -6.19 5.16 -26.95
CA ILE A 21 -6.15 5.74 -25.61
C ILE A 21 -7.53 5.56 -24.98
N VAL A 22 -7.56 4.84 -23.85
CA VAL A 22 -8.80 4.51 -23.13
C VAL A 22 -8.86 5.11 -21.73
N GLY A 23 -7.79 5.79 -21.30
CA GLY A 23 -7.69 6.27 -19.95
C GLY A 23 -6.42 7.03 -19.63
N LYS A 24 -6.31 7.43 -18.38
CA LYS A 24 -5.15 8.12 -17.81
C LYS A 24 -4.68 7.41 -16.55
N PHE A 25 -3.37 7.28 -16.41
CA PHE A 25 -2.72 6.69 -15.26
C PHE A 25 -1.86 7.72 -14.54
N PHE A 26 -2.12 7.88 -13.26
CA PHE A 26 -1.54 8.94 -12.43
C PHE A 26 -0.60 8.34 -11.39
N HIS A 27 0.51 9.04 -11.15
CA HIS A 27 1.46 8.71 -10.10
C HIS A 27 1.35 9.63 -8.88
N THR A 28 0.54 10.69 -8.95
CA THR A 28 0.27 11.57 -7.81
C THR A 28 -1.22 11.90 -7.72
N LEU A 29 -1.72 12.14 -6.50
CA LEU A 29 -3.09 12.61 -6.28
C LEU A 29 -3.27 14.07 -6.73
N THR A 30 -2.23 14.89 -6.54
CA THR A 30 -2.27 16.31 -6.93
C THR A 30 -2.56 16.47 -8.42
N ASP A 31 -2.00 15.61 -9.27
CA ASP A 31 -2.26 15.67 -10.71
C ASP A 31 -3.68 15.25 -11.07
N ILE A 32 -4.29 14.32 -10.33
CA ILE A 32 -5.69 13.90 -10.52
C ILE A 32 -6.62 15.08 -10.25
N GLU A 33 -6.44 15.76 -9.12
CA GLU A 33 -7.28 16.88 -8.70
C GLU A 33 -7.21 18.08 -9.65
N ASN A 34 -6.06 18.26 -10.31
CA ASN A 34 -5.81 19.39 -11.21
C ASN A 34 -6.06 19.08 -12.70
N THR A 35 -6.47 17.86 -13.05
CA THR A 35 -6.67 17.45 -14.44
C THR A 35 -8.15 17.34 -14.77
N GLU A 36 -8.61 18.04 -15.81
CA GLU A 36 -9.92 17.79 -16.41
C GLU A 36 -9.89 16.46 -17.19
N LEU A 37 -10.68 15.49 -16.74
CA LEU A 37 -10.73 14.15 -17.30
C LEU A 37 -11.97 13.96 -18.18
N ASP A 38 -11.80 13.25 -19.31
CA ASP A 38 -12.94 12.78 -20.10
C ASP A 38 -13.76 11.78 -19.27
N PRO A 39 -15.07 11.95 -19.11
CA PRO A 39 -15.91 11.02 -18.34
C PRO A 39 -15.89 9.57 -18.83
N ASN A 40 -15.43 9.32 -20.06
CA ASN A 40 -15.30 7.97 -20.62
C ASN A 40 -13.92 7.36 -20.39
N TYR A 41 -12.98 8.09 -19.82
CA TYR A 41 -11.64 7.58 -19.52
C TYR A 41 -11.66 6.72 -18.27
N ILE A 42 -10.97 5.58 -18.37
CA ILE A 42 -10.60 4.79 -17.19
C ILE A 42 -9.49 5.56 -16.46
N VAL A 43 -9.66 5.75 -15.16
CA VAL A 43 -8.70 6.48 -14.33
C VAL A 43 -7.96 5.51 -13.42
N GLY A 44 -6.65 5.44 -13.56
CA GLY A 44 -5.79 4.62 -12.71
C GLY A 44 -4.88 5.46 -11.83
N TYR A 45 -4.60 4.99 -10.63
CA TYR A 45 -3.67 5.64 -9.71
C TYR A 45 -2.62 4.64 -9.19
N PHE A 46 -1.35 5.03 -9.21
CA PHE A 46 -0.27 4.32 -8.52
C PHE A 46 -0.22 4.76 -7.06
N LEU A 47 -0.70 3.92 -6.15
CA LEU A 47 -0.87 4.30 -4.75
C LEU A 47 0.47 4.60 -4.06
N ASP A 48 0.65 5.86 -3.65
CA ASP A 48 1.58 6.23 -2.58
C ASP A 48 0.81 6.45 -1.28
N LEU A 49 1.11 5.65 -0.25
CA LEU A 49 0.51 5.80 1.08
C LEU A 49 0.91 7.13 1.73
N ASN A 50 2.07 7.72 1.38
CA ASN A 50 2.51 8.99 1.95
C ASN A 50 1.67 10.18 1.45
N GLU A 51 1.04 10.09 0.28
CA GLU A 51 0.08 11.09 -0.21
C GLU A 51 -1.27 11.00 0.51
N ILE A 52 -1.58 9.84 1.09
CA ILE A 52 -2.79 9.64 1.93
C ILE A 52 -2.52 10.14 3.35
N ASP A 53 -1.42 9.71 3.96
CA ASP A 53 -0.93 10.19 5.24
C ASP A 53 0.61 10.08 5.27
N PRO A 54 1.36 11.17 5.56
CA PRO A 54 2.83 11.18 5.48
C PRO A 54 3.55 10.19 6.42
N GLU A 55 2.88 9.70 7.46
CA GLU A 55 3.42 8.73 8.42
C GLU A 55 3.05 7.28 8.08
N LEU A 56 2.03 7.08 7.25
CA LEU A 56 1.52 5.77 6.87
C LEU A 56 2.48 5.02 5.94
N CYS A 57 2.68 3.74 6.21
CA CYS A 57 3.56 2.89 5.40
C CYS A 57 3.12 1.42 5.45
N TYR A 58 3.59 0.61 4.50
CA TYR A 58 3.23 -0.81 4.42
C TYR A 58 3.68 -1.61 5.64
N LEU A 59 4.81 -1.24 6.24
CA LEU A 59 5.30 -1.95 7.43
C LEU A 59 4.36 -1.77 8.62
N ALA A 60 3.79 -0.56 8.78
CA ALA A 60 2.79 -0.29 9.80
C ALA A 60 1.54 -1.17 9.61
N LEU A 61 1.05 -1.30 8.36
CA LEU A 61 -0.07 -2.19 8.02
C LEU A 61 0.24 -3.64 8.39
N GLY A 62 1.44 -4.14 8.08
CA GLY A 62 1.84 -5.50 8.42
C GLY A 62 2.03 -5.75 9.92
N SER A 63 2.29 -4.72 10.72
CA SER A 63 2.39 -4.84 12.17
C SER A 63 1.02 -4.95 12.86
N VAL A 64 -0.09 -4.63 12.18
CA VAL A 64 -1.44 -4.70 12.75
C VAL A 64 -1.91 -6.14 12.91
N ARG A 65 -2.40 -6.48 14.11
CA ARG A 65 -2.96 -7.81 14.41
C ARG A 65 -4.37 -8.04 13.90
N ASN A 66 -5.13 -6.96 13.75
CA ASN A 66 -6.54 -7.00 13.36
C ASN A 66 -6.67 -6.89 11.83
N PHE A 67 -6.78 -8.02 11.14
CA PHE A 67 -6.97 -8.04 9.68
C PHE A 67 -8.29 -7.42 9.21
N SER A 68 -9.31 -7.36 10.07
CA SER A 68 -10.55 -6.63 9.75
C SER A 68 -10.29 -5.13 9.65
N LEU A 69 -9.44 -4.58 10.52
CA LEU A 69 -9.04 -3.16 10.47
C LEU A 69 -8.33 -2.83 9.16
N ILE A 70 -7.49 -3.72 8.63
CA ILE A 70 -6.85 -3.54 7.31
C ILE A 70 -7.88 -3.50 6.19
N GLN A 71 -8.90 -4.37 6.25
CA GLN A 71 -9.97 -4.39 5.27
C GLN A 71 -10.84 -3.12 5.37
N ASP A 72 -11.15 -2.66 6.59
CA ASP A 72 -11.87 -1.42 6.83
C ASP A 72 -11.09 -0.21 6.33
N PHE A 73 -9.80 -0.10 6.66
CA PHE A 73 -8.90 0.93 6.14
C PHE A 73 -8.92 0.96 4.61
N SER A 74 -8.83 -0.21 3.98
CA SER A 74 -8.76 -0.29 2.52
C SER A 74 -10.09 0.02 1.85
N ARG A 75 -11.22 -0.24 2.52
CA ARG A 75 -12.54 0.22 2.08
C ARG A 75 -12.64 1.74 2.15
N GLU A 76 -12.26 2.35 3.28
CA GLU A 76 -12.34 3.82 3.41
C GLU A 76 -11.36 4.52 2.47
N LEU A 77 -10.17 3.95 2.26
CA LEU A 77 -9.22 4.44 1.26
C LEU A 77 -9.84 4.35 -0.15
N GLY A 78 -10.38 3.21 -0.52
CA GLY A 78 -10.99 3.06 -1.83
C GLY A 78 -12.25 3.94 -2.02
N TYR A 79 -13.02 4.20 -0.95
CA TYR A 79 -14.14 5.15 -0.99
C TYR A 79 -13.65 6.57 -1.30
N TYR A 80 -12.61 7.02 -0.59
CA TYR A 80 -11.94 8.29 -0.86
C TYR A 80 -11.43 8.37 -2.32
N LEU A 81 -10.69 7.36 -2.77
CA LEU A 81 -10.15 7.32 -4.15
C LEU A 81 -11.28 7.30 -5.20
N LYS A 82 -12.36 6.56 -4.96
CA LYS A 82 -13.51 6.50 -5.88
C LYS A 82 -14.20 7.85 -6.01
N ASN A 83 -14.27 8.63 -4.93
CA ASN A 83 -14.80 10.00 -4.96
C ASN A 83 -13.92 10.96 -5.77
N LEU A 84 -12.63 10.65 -5.94
CA LEU A 84 -11.72 11.35 -6.86
C LEU A 84 -11.84 10.88 -8.32
N GLY A 85 -12.76 9.95 -8.61
CA GLY A 85 -12.97 9.42 -9.96
C GLY A 85 -12.03 8.27 -10.33
N ILE A 86 -11.29 7.69 -9.37
CA ILE A 86 -10.35 6.60 -9.64
C ILE A 86 -11.10 5.28 -9.83
N ASP A 87 -10.84 4.59 -10.94
CA ASP A 87 -11.44 3.29 -11.27
C ASP A 87 -10.61 2.12 -10.74
N PHE A 88 -9.29 2.23 -10.81
CA PHE A 88 -8.38 1.18 -10.35
C PHE A 88 -7.14 1.75 -9.65
N VAL A 89 -6.57 0.96 -8.76
CA VAL A 89 -5.38 1.33 -8.02
C VAL A 89 -4.30 0.26 -8.14
N VAL A 90 -3.10 0.70 -8.50
CA VAL A 90 -1.88 -0.12 -8.50
C VAL A 90 -1.21 0.01 -7.14
N PHE A 91 -1.05 -1.08 -6.41
CA PHE A 91 -0.51 -1.02 -5.05
C PHE A 91 0.19 -2.31 -4.60
N GLY A 92 0.87 -2.20 -3.45
CA GLY A 92 1.44 -3.32 -2.73
C GLY A 92 2.63 -3.93 -3.45
N ASN A 93 3.22 -4.96 -2.85
CA ASN A 93 4.20 -5.81 -3.49
C ASN A 93 4.22 -7.18 -2.79
N LEU A 94 4.70 -8.20 -3.50
CA LEU A 94 4.78 -9.58 -3.00
C LEU A 94 6.20 -9.92 -2.52
N MET A 95 7.07 -8.93 -2.33
CA MET A 95 8.43 -9.14 -1.84
C MET A 95 8.43 -9.31 -0.32
N ILE A 96 9.32 -10.16 0.16
CA ILE A 96 9.60 -10.30 1.60
C ILE A 96 10.61 -9.24 2.06
N LEU A 97 10.43 -8.75 3.29
CA LEU A 97 11.42 -7.93 3.95
C LEU A 97 12.66 -8.75 4.29
N GLU A 98 13.78 -8.42 3.65
CA GLU A 98 15.09 -8.98 3.95
C GLU A 98 15.77 -8.19 5.09
N LYS A 99 16.77 -8.80 5.75
CA LYS A 99 17.41 -8.22 6.96
C LYS A 99 18.18 -6.92 6.68
N ASP A 100 18.64 -6.77 5.45
CA ASP A 100 19.49 -5.69 4.95
C ASP A 100 18.77 -4.79 3.94
N ALA A 101 17.43 -4.81 3.94
CA ALA A 101 16.64 -3.91 3.11
C ALA A 101 16.94 -2.44 3.43
N ASP A 102 17.29 -1.67 2.38
CA ASP A 102 17.63 -0.24 2.50
C ASP A 102 16.49 0.58 3.11
N ASP A 103 15.25 0.26 2.74
CA ASP A 103 14.04 0.91 3.24
C ASP A 103 12.97 -0.12 3.65
N PRO A 104 12.97 -0.53 4.93
CA PRO A 104 12.00 -1.49 5.47
C PRO A 104 10.55 -1.03 5.39
N LEU A 105 10.29 0.29 5.32
CA LEU A 105 8.93 0.84 5.40
C LEU A 105 8.08 0.51 4.16
N LYS A 106 8.74 0.19 3.04
CA LYS A 106 8.11 -0.22 1.77
C LYS A 106 7.58 -1.66 1.78
N TYR A 107 7.94 -2.46 2.78
CA TYR A 107 7.58 -3.86 2.87
C TYR A 107 6.46 -4.07 3.89
N ILE A 108 5.56 -5.02 3.61
CA ILE A 108 4.55 -5.44 4.58
C ILE A 108 5.18 -6.28 5.69
N GLY A 109 6.25 -7.03 5.42
CA GLY A 109 6.95 -7.80 6.44
C GLY A 109 7.78 -8.94 5.85
N ASN A 110 8.29 -9.82 6.70
CA ASN A 110 9.18 -10.93 6.34
C ASN A 110 8.46 -12.27 6.14
N SER A 111 7.13 -12.33 6.37
CA SER A 111 6.34 -13.55 6.27
C SER A 111 5.47 -13.54 5.02
N PRO A 112 5.61 -14.53 4.11
CA PRO A 112 4.80 -14.59 2.88
C PRO A 112 3.30 -14.72 3.16
N TYR A 113 2.92 -15.39 4.25
CA TYR A 113 1.50 -15.56 4.64
C TYR A 113 0.91 -14.29 5.23
N LEU A 114 1.72 -13.46 5.90
CA LEU A 114 1.29 -12.16 6.38
C LEU A 114 1.10 -11.20 5.21
N ILE A 115 2.07 -11.15 4.29
CA ILE A 115 2.00 -10.36 3.07
C ILE A 115 0.72 -10.70 2.29
N SER A 116 0.46 -11.99 2.05
CA SER A 116 -0.72 -12.42 1.31
C SER A 116 -2.02 -12.11 2.04
N GLU A 117 -2.07 -12.23 3.38
CA GLU A 117 -3.25 -11.87 4.15
C GLU A 117 -3.53 -10.36 4.11
N ILE A 118 -2.51 -9.51 4.30
CA ILE A 118 -2.67 -8.05 4.23
C ILE A 118 -3.14 -7.65 2.83
N LEU A 119 -2.47 -8.10 1.76
CA LEU A 119 -2.88 -7.78 0.39
C LEU A 119 -4.28 -8.29 0.07
N TYR A 120 -4.66 -9.49 0.54
CA TYR A 120 -6.01 -10.00 0.39
C TYR A 120 -7.04 -9.09 1.05
N ARG A 121 -6.79 -8.63 2.29
CA ARG A 121 -7.70 -7.69 2.98
C ARG A 121 -7.78 -6.35 2.25
N MET A 122 -6.67 -5.86 1.71
CA MET A 122 -6.65 -4.65 0.90
C MET A 122 -7.47 -4.80 -0.38
N ILE A 123 -7.28 -5.89 -1.13
CA ILE A 123 -8.09 -6.25 -2.31
C ILE A 123 -9.57 -6.20 -1.96
N ARG A 124 -9.99 -6.91 -0.89
CA ARG A 124 -11.41 -6.98 -0.51
C ARG A 124 -11.98 -5.62 -0.10
N GLY A 125 -11.19 -4.78 0.59
CA GLY A 125 -11.61 -3.44 0.96
C GLY A 125 -11.83 -2.55 -0.27
N LEU A 126 -10.85 -2.49 -1.17
CA LEU A 126 -10.89 -1.70 -2.41
C LEU A 126 -12.04 -2.16 -3.34
N GLU A 127 -12.21 -3.48 -3.52
CA GLU A 127 -13.33 -4.02 -4.28
C GLU A 127 -14.67 -3.62 -3.66
N THR A 128 -14.78 -3.63 -2.33
CA THR A 128 -16.01 -3.24 -1.63
C THR A 128 -16.37 -1.78 -1.90
N SER A 129 -15.40 -0.89 -1.97
CA SER A 129 -15.62 0.53 -2.27
C SER A 129 -15.71 0.85 -3.77
N GLY A 130 -15.56 -0.14 -4.64
CA GLY A 130 -15.71 0.05 -6.09
C GLY A 130 -14.45 0.53 -6.82
N VAL A 131 -13.28 0.27 -6.25
CA VAL A 131 -11.98 0.49 -6.89
C VAL A 131 -11.36 -0.86 -7.22
N THR A 132 -10.98 -1.07 -8.48
CA THR A 132 -10.37 -2.32 -8.92
C THR A 132 -8.92 -2.42 -8.44
N PRO A 133 -8.56 -3.42 -7.62
CA PRO A 133 -7.21 -3.58 -7.12
C PRO A 133 -6.28 -4.22 -8.16
N VAL A 134 -5.09 -3.65 -8.33
CA VAL A 134 -4.03 -4.18 -9.18
C VAL A 134 -2.74 -4.31 -8.37
N ILE A 135 -2.17 -5.52 -8.32
CA ILE A 135 -0.99 -5.84 -7.53
C ILE A 135 0.27 -5.63 -8.37
N ILE A 136 1.26 -4.93 -7.81
CA ILE A 136 2.58 -4.81 -8.42
C ILE A 136 3.28 -6.17 -8.35
N VAL A 137 3.74 -6.65 -9.51
CA VAL A 137 4.52 -7.87 -9.63
C VAL A 137 5.91 -7.62 -10.21
N THR A 138 6.90 -8.30 -9.64
CA THR A 138 8.31 -8.16 -9.99
C THR A 138 9.01 -9.52 -10.06
N SER A 139 10.22 -9.54 -10.61
CA SER A 139 11.05 -10.75 -10.61
C SER A 139 11.55 -11.14 -9.21
N LYS A 140 11.41 -10.27 -8.21
CA LYS A 140 11.84 -10.47 -6.81
C LYS A 140 10.72 -10.94 -5.89
N ASP A 141 9.51 -11.12 -6.42
CA ASP A 141 8.36 -11.52 -5.60
C ASP A 141 8.57 -12.91 -5.00
N ASP A 142 8.11 -13.08 -3.75
CA ASP A 142 8.16 -14.39 -3.11
C ASP A 142 7.07 -15.31 -3.69
N ARG A 143 7.49 -16.51 -4.09
CA ARG A 143 6.60 -17.50 -4.71
C ARG A 143 5.51 -17.95 -3.74
N ASN A 144 5.81 -18.09 -2.45
CA ASN A 144 4.83 -18.52 -1.46
C ASN A 144 3.82 -17.41 -1.17
N ALA A 145 4.26 -16.15 -1.13
CA ALA A 145 3.37 -14.99 -1.00
C ALA A 145 2.40 -14.94 -2.18
N THR A 146 2.92 -15.09 -3.41
CA THR A 146 2.13 -15.12 -4.65
C THR A 146 1.10 -16.25 -4.65
N GLN A 147 1.53 -17.48 -4.38
CA GLN A 147 0.65 -18.65 -4.34
C GLN A 147 -0.40 -18.54 -3.24
N SER A 148 -0.02 -18.05 -2.06
CA SER A 148 -0.92 -17.86 -0.94
C SER A 148 -1.99 -16.80 -1.25
N LEU A 149 -1.61 -15.70 -1.91
CA LEU A 149 -2.56 -14.68 -2.33
C LEU A 149 -3.54 -15.23 -3.36
N LEU A 150 -3.05 -15.94 -4.39
CA LEU A 150 -3.88 -16.59 -5.41
C LEU A 150 -4.89 -17.57 -4.79
N GLN A 151 -4.50 -18.34 -3.78
CA GLN A 151 -5.41 -19.25 -3.08
C GLN A 151 -6.52 -18.52 -2.32
N LYS A 152 -6.23 -17.32 -1.77
CA LYS A 152 -7.19 -16.51 -1.01
C LYS A 152 -8.15 -15.75 -1.92
N SER A 153 -7.63 -15.12 -2.98
CA SER A 153 -8.41 -14.25 -3.87
C SER A 153 -8.97 -14.96 -5.11
N GLY A 154 -8.47 -16.15 -5.44
CA GLY A 154 -8.77 -16.90 -6.67
C GLY A 154 -8.07 -16.32 -7.90
N SER A 155 -8.11 -15.00 -8.07
CA SER A 155 -7.39 -14.24 -9.09
C SER A 155 -7.14 -12.81 -8.61
N PHE A 156 -6.23 -12.08 -9.25
CA PHE A 156 -6.04 -10.63 -9.07
C PHE A 156 -5.40 -10.04 -10.33
N TYR A 157 -5.62 -8.75 -10.58
CA TYR A 157 -4.94 -8.04 -11.66
C TYR A 157 -3.50 -7.73 -11.28
N THR A 158 -2.63 -7.70 -12.28
CA THR A 158 -1.19 -7.53 -12.12
C THR A 158 -0.66 -6.34 -12.91
N TYR A 159 0.24 -5.60 -12.29
CA TYR A 159 0.98 -4.49 -12.90
C TYR A 159 2.48 -4.77 -12.87
N SER A 160 3.20 -4.45 -13.94
CA SER A 160 4.67 -4.45 -13.90
C SER A 160 5.29 -3.50 -14.91
N GLY A 161 6.39 -2.85 -14.51
CA GLY A 161 7.28 -2.13 -15.43
C GLY A 161 8.44 -2.99 -15.97
N GLN A 162 8.52 -4.27 -15.55
CA GLN A 162 9.67 -5.15 -15.88
C GLN A 162 9.22 -6.42 -16.59
N ILE A 163 8.06 -6.97 -16.20
CA ILE A 163 7.52 -8.23 -16.72
C ILE A 163 6.44 -7.90 -17.74
N LYS A 164 6.61 -8.32 -18.99
CA LYS A 164 5.64 -8.01 -20.05
C LYS A 164 4.33 -8.78 -19.92
N ASN A 165 4.33 -10.01 -19.40
CA ASN A 165 3.13 -10.86 -19.35
C ASN A 165 2.31 -10.58 -18.08
N VAL A 166 1.71 -9.40 -18.02
CA VAL A 166 0.89 -8.89 -16.90
C VAL A 166 -0.36 -8.22 -17.45
N ASP A 167 -1.34 -7.93 -16.60
CA ASP A 167 -2.58 -7.27 -17.06
C ASP A 167 -2.33 -5.82 -17.47
N LEU A 168 -1.47 -5.12 -16.74
CA LEU A 168 -1.05 -3.73 -16.97
C LEU A 168 0.48 -3.64 -17.07
N PHE A 169 1.02 -3.35 -18.25
CA PHE A 169 2.46 -3.22 -18.46
C PHE A 169 2.86 -1.76 -18.67
N PHE A 170 3.81 -1.24 -17.88
CA PHE A 170 4.30 0.13 -18.01
C PHE A 170 5.69 0.15 -18.67
N ASP A 171 5.85 0.89 -19.77
CA ASP A 171 7.12 0.95 -20.50
C ASP A 171 8.00 2.15 -20.12
N GLY A 172 7.54 2.99 -19.19
CA GLY A 172 8.17 4.26 -18.82
C GLY A 172 7.47 5.49 -19.38
N ASN A 173 6.65 5.34 -20.43
CA ASN A 173 5.93 6.42 -21.09
C ASN A 173 4.42 6.18 -21.13
N ASN A 174 3.98 4.93 -21.25
CA ASN A 174 2.56 4.58 -21.34
C ASN A 174 2.26 3.31 -20.53
N LEU A 175 1.00 3.20 -20.12
CA LEU A 175 0.45 2.01 -19.50
C LEU A 175 -0.33 1.19 -20.53
N TYR A 176 0.13 -0.01 -20.84
CA TYR A 176 -0.53 -0.91 -21.78
C TYR A 176 -1.47 -1.86 -21.05
N LEU A 177 -2.75 -1.80 -21.40
CA LEU A 177 -3.76 -2.76 -20.98
C LEU A 177 -3.71 -3.99 -21.89
N GLN A 178 -3.06 -5.06 -21.43
CA GLN A 178 -2.85 -6.27 -22.25
C GLN A 178 -4.04 -7.22 -22.24
N LYS A 179 -4.86 -7.19 -21.19
CA LYS A 179 -6.11 -7.97 -21.14
C LYS A 179 -7.29 -7.02 -21.22
N ASN A 180 -8.22 -7.29 -22.12
CA ASN A 180 -9.38 -6.43 -22.43
C ASN A 180 -10.42 -6.27 -21.29
N ASN A 181 -10.12 -6.73 -20.07
CA ASN A 181 -11.13 -7.00 -19.05
C ASN A 181 -10.89 -6.25 -17.74
N LEU A 182 -10.24 -5.08 -17.74
CA LEU A 182 -10.20 -4.28 -16.51
C LEU A 182 -11.61 -3.73 -16.24
N PHE A 183 -12.29 -4.31 -15.25
CA PHE A 183 -13.64 -3.90 -14.89
C PHE A 183 -13.61 -2.59 -14.12
N SER A 184 -14.47 -1.65 -14.47
CA SER A 184 -14.88 -0.61 -13.53
C SER A 184 -16.01 -1.16 -12.68
N LEU A 185 -15.91 -0.94 -11.37
CA LEU A 185 -16.94 -1.33 -10.43
C LEU A 185 -17.90 -0.13 -10.25
N PRO A 186 -19.20 -0.31 -10.54
CA PRO A 186 -20.15 0.80 -10.61
C PRO A 186 -20.69 1.25 -9.24
N TRP A 187 -20.31 0.55 -8.16
CA TRP A 187 -20.72 0.93 -6.81
C TRP A 187 -19.68 1.81 -6.15
N ASN A 188 -20.10 2.47 -5.08
CA ASN A 188 -19.24 3.23 -4.20
C ASN A 188 -19.75 3.03 -2.76
N TYR A 189 -18.92 2.50 -1.88
CA TYR A 189 -19.33 2.15 -0.52
C TYR A 189 -18.22 2.44 0.49
N GLY A 190 -18.54 3.28 1.47
CA GLY A 190 -17.66 3.67 2.57
C GLY A 190 -18.43 4.51 3.57
N LYS A 191 -17.77 4.87 4.66
CA LYS A 191 -18.33 5.66 5.76
C LYS A 191 -17.73 7.06 5.86
N ASP A 192 -16.72 7.36 5.03
CA ASP A 192 -15.98 8.62 5.06
C ASP A 192 -15.19 8.80 6.37
N THR A 193 -14.56 7.72 6.84
CA THR A 193 -13.82 7.67 8.13
C THR A 193 -12.35 7.30 7.92
N LEU A 194 -11.75 7.74 6.80
CA LEU A 194 -10.37 7.36 6.44
C LEU A 194 -9.36 7.79 7.49
N GLU A 195 -9.38 9.07 7.91
CA GLU A 195 -8.47 9.60 8.93
C GLU A 195 -8.58 8.86 10.26
N GLU A 196 -9.81 8.59 10.72
CA GLU A 196 -10.06 7.83 11.95
C GLU A 196 -9.47 6.41 11.85
N THR A 197 -9.66 5.76 10.71
CA THR A 197 -9.16 4.40 10.49
C THR A 197 -7.63 4.38 10.40
N ILE A 198 -7.00 5.40 9.83
CA ILE A 198 -5.54 5.57 9.83
C ILE A 198 -5.02 5.73 11.26
N GLN A 199 -5.69 6.55 12.08
CA GLN A 199 -5.33 6.68 13.49
C GLN A 199 -5.47 5.35 14.24
N GLU A 200 -6.49 4.54 13.94
CA GLU A 200 -6.63 3.18 14.47
C GLU A 200 -5.49 2.25 14.02
N ILE A 201 -5.01 2.35 12.78
CA ILE A 201 -3.83 1.61 12.30
C ILE A 201 -2.61 1.97 13.16
N PHE A 202 -2.37 3.25 13.42
CA PHE A 202 -1.25 3.68 14.27
C PHE A 202 -1.38 3.18 15.71
N ASN A 203 -2.59 3.24 16.27
CA ASN A 203 -2.87 2.71 17.61
C ASN A 203 -2.64 1.19 17.70
N ASN A 204 -2.81 0.44 16.60
CA ASN A 204 -2.68 -1.01 16.53
C ASN A 204 -1.33 -1.51 15.96
N SER A 205 -0.34 -0.62 15.79
CA SER A 205 0.96 -0.96 15.20
C SER A 205 2.15 -0.64 16.11
N ILE A 206 1.93 -0.54 17.44
CA ILE A 206 3.01 -0.33 18.42
C ILE A 206 3.64 -1.67 18.78
N VAL A 207 4.91 -1.87 18.42
CA VAL A 207 5.60 -3.16 18.53
C VAL A 207 6.72 -3.09 19.57
N LEU A 208 6.65 -3.95 20.59
CA LEU A 208 7.75 -4.16 21.55
C LEU A 208 8.65 -5.31 21.07
N THR A 209 9.96 -5.10 21.06
CA THR A 209 10.97 -6.09 20.65
C THR A 209 12.19 -6.05 21.58
N GLY A 210 13.00 -7.11 21.56
CA GLY A 210 14.22 -7.22 22.37
C GLY A 210 13.95 -7.46 23.85
N TRP A 211 15.03 -7.68 24.62
CA TRP A 211 14.95 -8.01 26.05
C TRP A 211 16.00 -7.32 26.92
N ARG A 212 17.09 -6.83 26.34
CA ARG A 212 18.14 -6.13 27.09
C ARG A 212 17.69 -4.71 27.42
N ASP A 213 17.52 -4.41 28.69
CA ASP A 213 17.10 -3.09 29.16
C ASP A 213 18.33 -2.19 29.40
N GLU A 214 18.61 -1.30 28.45
CA GLU A 214 19.76 -0.37 28.46
C GLU A 214 19.29 1.07 28.24
N GLY A 215 18.17 1.44 28.88
CA GLY A 215 17.57 2.75 28.77
C GLY A 215 16.50 2.84 27.70
N GLU A 216 15.81 3.99 27.66
CA GLU A 216 14.68 4.19 26.74
C GLU A 216 15.12 4.11 25.29
N ASN A 217 14.52 3.19 24.54
CA ASN A 217 14.75 3.02 23.11
C ASN A 217 13.43 3.02 22.33
N LEU A 218 12.99 4.21 21.94
CA LEU A 218 11.81 4.43 21.12
C LEU A 218 12.21 4.63 19.66
N LEU A 219 11.76 3.75 18.78
CA LEU A 219 12.12 3.72 17.37
C LEU A 219 10.96 4.24 16.51
N TYR A 220 11.01 5.52 16.18
CA TYR A 220 10.05 6.13 15.25
C TYR A 220 10.34 5.69 13.80
N ARG A 221 9.39 4.98 13.18
CA ARG A 221 9.47 4.49 11.78
C ARG A 221 10.80 3.78 11.48
N LYS A 222 11.32 3.02 12.45
CA LYS A 222 12.57 2.26 12.34
C LYS A 222 12.40 0.89 12.98
N ILE A 223 12.94 -0.14 12.33
CA ILE A 223 12.94 -1.50 12.87
C ILE A 223 14.08 -1.69 13.86
N ASN A 224 13.84 -2.50 14.89
CA ASN A 224 14.89 -2.96 15.78
C ASN A 224 15.57 -4.21 15.19
N THR A 225 16.87 -4.13 14.95
CA THR A 225 17.71 -5.25 14.47
C THR A 225 18.63 -5.82 15.57
N THR A 226 18.48 -5.34 16.81
CA THR A 226 19.31 -5.70 17.97
C THR A 226 18.51 -6.41 19.06
N ASP A 227 19.20 -6.92 20.08
CA ASP A 227 18.58 -7.54 21.25
C ASP A 227 18.11 -6.51 22.31
N LEU A 228 18.33 -5.21 22.06
CA LEU A 228 17.91 -4.13 22.95
C LEU A 228 16.39 -4.06 23.00
N LYS A 229 15.85 -3.96 24.22
CA LYS A 229 14.43 -3.69 24.44
C LYS A 229 14.10 -2.38 23.74
N SER A 230 13.17 -2.43 22.79
CA SER A 230 12.85 -1.30 21.90
C SER A 230 11.37 -1.31 21.56
N VAL A 231 10.75 -0.13 21.51
CA VAL A 231 9.39 0.02 21.00
C VAL A 231 9.42 0.74 19.65
N THR A 232 8.99 0.05 18.60
CA THR A 232 8.78 0.63 17.28
C THR A 232 7.35 1.16 17.17
N TYR A 233 7.21 2.37 16.64
CA TYR A 233 5.93 3.03 16.40
C TYR A 233 6.00 3.87 15.11
N PHE A 234 4.86 4.06 14.45
CA PHE A 234 4.84 4.57 13.06
C PHE A 234 4.31 6.00 12.92
N SER A 235 3.61 6.54 13.92
CA SER A 235 3.12 7.92 13.92
C SER A 235 3.46 8.66 15.21
N LYS A 236 3.74 9.96 15.11
CA LYS A 236 3.95 10.83 16.27
C LYS A 236 2.71 10.95 17.16
N SER A 237 1.51 10.75 16.61
CA SER A 237 0.27 10.74 17.38
C SER A 237 0.25 9.68 18.50
N VAL A 238 1.00 8.59 18.35
CA VAL A 238 1.03 7.45 19.30
C VAL A 238 2.31 7.35 20.11
N GLU A 239 3.18 8.38 20.07
CA GLU A 239 4.48 8.37 20.77
C GLU A 239 4.32 8.20 22.30
N GLU A 240 3.31 8.84 22.90
CA GLU A 240 3.04 8.70 24.33
C GLU A 240 2.64 7.26 24.68
N SER A 241 1.77 6.66 23.87
CA SER A 241 1.38 5.24 24.02
C SER A 241 2.59 4.32 23.86
N ALA A 242 3.49 4.60 22.90
CA ALA A 242 4.72 3.84 22.73
C ALA A 242 5.65 3.91 23.96
N ARG A 243 5.75 5.09 24.58
CA ARG A 243 6.49 5.29 25.84
C ARG A 243 5.90 4.48 26.99
N LYS A 244 4.57 4.46 27.11
CA LYS A 244 3.84 3.65 28.10
C LYS A 244 3.99 2.14 27.85
N VAL A 245 4.08 1.71 26.59
CA VAL A 245 4.42 0.32 26.25
C VAL A 245 5.85 -0.01 26.67
N PHE A 246 6.79 0.91 26.49
CA PHE A 246 8.18 0.72 26.92
C PHE A 246 8.29 0.57 28.45
N SER A 247 7.58 1.42 29.22
CA SER A 247 7.56 1.35 30.70
C SER A 247 6.79 0.16 31.25
N GLY A 248 5.99 -0.53 30.42
CA GLY A 248 5.15 -1.65 30.82
C GLY A 248 3.78 -1.24 31.39
N GLU A 249 3.42 0.04 31.29
CA GLU A 249 2.09 0.55 31.66
C GLU A 249 1.00 0.11 30.67
N LEU A 250 1.36 -0.05 29.39
CA LEU A 250 0.49 -0.57 28.33
C LEU A 250 1.08 -1.82 27.69
N LEU A 251 0.21 -2.67 27.15
CA LEU A 251 0.62 -3.80 26.33
C LEU A 251 0.92 -3.35 24.89
N PRO A 252 1.91 -3.95 24.20
CA PRO A 252 2.11 -3.70 22.77
C PRO A 252 0.89 -4.16 21.98
N THR A 253 0.50 -3.35 20.99
CA THR A 253 -0.69 -3.57 20.17
C THR A 253 -0.37 -4.22 18.82
N GLY A 254 0.85 -4.01 18.32
CA GLY A 254 1.34 -4.58 17.06
C GLY A 254 2.14 -5.87 17.23
N ASN A 255 2.48 -6.48 16.09
CA ASN A 255 3.36 -7.64 15.98
C ASN A 255 4.65 -7.31 15.24
N LYS A 256 5.75 -7.90 15.71
CA LYS A 256 7.00 -7.91 14.97
C LYS A 256 6.83 -8.74 13.70
N ASN A 257 7.08 -8.12 12.57
CA ASN A 257 6.96 -8.66 11.21
C ASN A 257 8.25 -8.46 10.39
N TRP A 258 9.39 -8.25 11.05
CA TRP A 258 10.74 -8.14 10.46
C TRP A 258 11.72 -9.10 11.13
#